data_AF-A0A2G4EY89-F1
#
_entry.id   AF-A0A2G4EY89-F1
#
_cell.length_a   1.000
_cell.length_b   1.000
_cell.length_c   1.000
_cell.angle_alpha   90.00
_cell.angle_beta   90.00
_cell.angle_gamma   90.00
#
_symmetry.space_group_name_H-M   'P 1'
#
loop_
_entity.id
_entity.type
_entity.pdbx_description
1 polymer ?
#
loop_
_entity_poly.entity_id
_entity_poly.type
_entity_poly.pdbx_seq_one_letter_code
_entity_poly.pdbx_strand_id
1 'polypeptide(L)'
;MKRINEINPLGEERPNPSDEIREQLRRSRLQREKDEGYQMLVELCNLGEYDMAQQFANRHFNWGYEIVDGIVMERIDCDRF
;
A
#
# COMPACT_ATOMS: atom_id res chain seq x y z
N MET A 1 -30.02 10.27 27.61
CA MET A 1 -28.75 10.72 27.00
C MET A 1 -27.66 10.65 28.06
N LYS A 2 -26.65 9.78 27.89
CA LYS A 2 -25.56 9.62 28.87
C LYS A 2 -24.54 10.75 28.72
N ARG A 3 -24.06 11.29 29.85
CA ARG A 3 -23.16 12.44 29.91
C ARG A 3 -21.76 12.00 29.46
N ILE A 4 -21.11 12.84 28.67
CA ILE A 4 -19.80 12.60 28.04
C ILE A 4 -18.68 12.42 29.08
N ASN A 5 -18.95 12.73 30.36
CA ASN A 5 -18.01 12.62 31.49
C ASN A 5 -17.77 11.19 32.00
N GLU A 6 -18.44 10.17 31.45
CA GLU A 6 -18.21 8.75 31.79
C GLU A 6 -17.24 8.06 30.81
N ILE A 7 -16.82 8.75 29.75
CA ILE A 7 -15.81 8.21 28.82
C ILE A 7 -14.45 8.41 29.49
N ASN A 8 -13.94 7.36 30.13
CA ASN A 8 -12.55 7.32 30.57
C ASN A 8 -11.67 7.42 29.31
N PRO A 9 -10.93 8.51 29.06
CA PRO A 9 -10.10 8.65 27.85
C PRO A 9 -8.92 7.67 27.86
N LEU A 10 -8.69 7.00 29.00
CA LEU A 10 -7.74 5.90 29.22
C LEU A 10 -8.48 4.54 29.38
N GLY A 11 -9.72 4.45 28.93
CA GLY A 11 -10.54 3.24 28.98
C GLY A 11 -9.90 2.13 28.15
N GLU A 12 -9.45 1.09 28.85
CA GLU A 12 -8.80 -0.13 28.34
C GLU A 12 -7.60 0.16 27.44
N GLU A 13 -6.39 0.09 28.04
CA GLU A 13 -5.16 -0.07 27.27
C GLU A 13 -5.40 -1.18 26.24
N ARG A 14 -5.54 -0.80 24.97
CA ARG A 14 -5.58 -1.79 23.89
C ARG A 14 -4.32 -2.62 24.06
N PRO A 15 -4.42 -3.95 24.27
CA PRO A 15 -3.24 -4.75 24.45
C PRO A 15 -2.33 -4.51 23.26
N ASN A 16 -1.08 -4.17 23.56
CA ASN A 16 -0.08 -3.92 22.53
C ASN A 16 -0.06 -5.18 21.65
N PRO A 17 -0.33 -5.08 20.34
CA PRO A 17 -0.43 -6.27 19.49
C PRO A 17 0.87 -7.06 19.60
N SER A 18 0.76 -8.39 19.71
CA SER A 18 1.93 -9.27 19.68
C SER A 18 2.74 -9.02 18.41
N ASP A 19 4.01 -9.38 18.40
CA ASP A 19 4.86 -9.17 17.23
C ASP A 19 4.31 -9.88 15.98
N GLU A 20 3.62 -11.02 16.14
CA GLU A 20 2.89 -11.69 15.06
C GLU A 20 1.74 -10.85 14.51
N ILE A 21 0.92 -10.23 15.39
CA ILE A 21 -0.19 -9.38 14.97
C ILE A 21 0.33 -8.10 14.31
N ARG A 22 1.44 -7.53 14.81
CA ARG A 22 2.11 -6.36 14.19
C ARG A 22 2.60 -6.68 12.79
N GLU A 23 3.19 -7.85 12.60
CA GLU A 23 3.69 -8.31 11.30
C GLU A 23 2.54 -8.54 10.31
N GLN A 24 1.45 -9.19 10.74
CA GLN A 24 0.25 -9.35 9.91
C GLN A 24 -0.36 -7.99 9.51
N LEU A 25 -0.45 -7.04 10.45
CA LEU A 25 -0.93 -5.69 10.17
C LEU A 25 -0.05 -4.96 9.16
N ARG A 26 1.27 -5.10 9.26
CA ARG A 26 2.22 -4.52 8.28
C ARG A 26 2.02 -5.10 6.89
N ARG A 27 1.94 -6.43 6.77
CA ARG A 27 1.70 -7.10 5.49
C ARG A 27 0.36 -6.70 4.87
N SER A 28 -0.69 -6.65 5.68
CA SER A 28 -2.01 -6.24 5.21
C SER A 28 -2.04 -4.79 4.72
N ARG A 29 -1.34 -3.87 5.41
CA ARG A 29 -1.21 -2.47 4.96
C ARG A 29 -0.43 -2.38 3.66
N LEU A 30 0.71 -3.06 3.59
CA LEU A 30 1.52 -3.08 2.38
C LEU A 30 0.74 -3.64 1.18
N GLN A 31 -0.06 -4.70 1.39
CA GLN A 31 -0.89 -5.25 0.32
C GLN A 31 -1.93 -4.23 -0.17
N ARG A 32 -2.60 -3.52 0.74
CA ARG A 32 -3.55 -2.47 0.36
C ARG A 32 -2.89 -1.34 -0.41
N GLU A 33 -1.73 -0.88 0.06
CA GLU A 33 -0.94 0.15 -0.65
C GLU A 33 -0.54 -0.32 -2.05
N LYS A 34 -0.17 -1.59 -2.21
CA LYS A 34 0.13 -2.19 -3.52
C LYS A 34 -1.11 -2.22 -4.43
N ASP A 35 -2.25 -2.65 -3.92
CA ASP A 35 -3.49 -2.75 -4.69
C ASP A 35 -3.97 -1.36 -5.15
N GLU A 36 -3.92 -0.36 -4.26
CA GLU A 36 -4.23 1.04 -4.58
C GLU A 36 -3.23 1.63 -5.57
N GLY A 37 -1.94 1.36 -5.37
CA GLY A 37 -0.87 1.75 -6.28
C GLY A 37 -1.05 1.21 -7.69
N TYR A 38 -1.43 -0.08 -7.82
CA TYR A 38 -1.74 -0.70 -9.10
C TYR A 38 -2.89 0.00 -9.84
N GLN A 39 -4.00 0.30 -9.13
CA GLN A 39 -5.12 1.01 -9.74
C GLN A 39 -4.72 2.39 -10.27
N MET A 40 -3.95 3.14 -9.48
CA MET A 40 -3.44 4.46 -9.90
C MET A 40 -2.54 4.37 -11.14
N LEU A 41 -1.65 3.36 -11.19
CA LEU A 41 -0.80 3.14 -12.37
C LEU A 41 -1.64 2.83 -13.62
N VAL A 42 -2.66 1.98 -13.50
CA VAL A 42 -3.59 1.67 -14.60
C VAL A 42 -4.34 2.92 -15.06
N GLU A 43 -4.83 3.75 -14.15
CA GLU A 43 -5.49 5.01 -14.49
C GLU A 43 -4.57 5.95 -15.25
N LEU A 44 -3.33 6.13 -14.80
CA LEU A 44 -2.35 6.95 -15.50
C LEU A 44 -2.05 6.42 -16.91
N CYS A 45 -1.92 5.10 -17.07
CA CYS A 45 -1.75 4.47 -18.38
C CYS A 45 -2.96 4.70 -19.29
N ASN A 46 -4.19 4.58 -18.78
CA ASN A 46 -5.42 4.82 -19.54
C ASN A 46 -5.57 6.29 -19.99
N LEU A 47 -5.03 7.23 -19.22
CA LEU A 47 -4.99 8.65 -19.56
C LEU A 47 -3.87 8.99 -20.56
N GLY A 48 -2.97 8.05 -20.86
CA GLY A 48 -1.79 8.28 -21.70
C GLY A 48 -0.64 8.95 -20.96
N GLU A 49 -0.72 9.11 -19.65
CA GLU A 49 0.27 9.76 -18.79
C GLU A 49 1.40 8.78 -18.40
N TYR A 50 2.04 8.18 -19.40
CA TYR A 50 3.00 7.09 -19.21
C TYR A 50 4.24 7.51 -18.42
N ASP A 51 4.74 8.72 -18.66
CA ASP A 51 5.89 9.27 -17.92
C ASP A 51 5.57 9.43 -16.44
N MET A 52 4.35 9.87 -16.11
CA MET A 52 3.90 9.97 -14.72
C MET A 52 3.74 8.58 -14.10
N ALA A 53 3.13 7.63 -14.82
CA ALA A 53 2.99 6.25 -14.36
C ALA A 53 4.37 5.63 -14.06
N GLN A 54 5.36 5.84 -14.93
CA GLN A 54 6.70 5.31 -14.76
C GLN A 54 7.42 5.96 -13.57
N GLN A 55 7.32 7.27 -13.40
CA GLN A 55 7.87 7.97 -12.23
C GLN A 55 7.21 7.49 -10.93
N PHE A 56 5.90 7.27 -10.96
CA PHE A 56 5.14 6.80 -9.80
C PHE A 56 5.56 5.38 -9.41
N ALA A 57 5.63 4.45 -10.37
CA ALA A 57 6.15 3.09 -10.15
C ALA A 57 7.58 3.10 -9.59
N ASN A 58 8.46 3.97 -10.11
CA ASN A 58 9.84 4.07 -9.63
C ASN A 58 9.97 4.62 -8.20
N ARG A 59 9.10 5.57 -7.80
CA ARG A 59 9.04 6.06 -6.40
C ARG A 59 8.57 4.98 -5.43
N HIS A 60 7.75 4.06 -5.92
CA HIS A 60 7.18 2.95 -5.16
C HIS A 60 7.73 1.60 -5.64
N PHE A 61 9.06 1.50 -5.81
CA PHE A 61 9.75 0.28 -6.26
C PHE A 61 9.34 -0.96 -5.46
N ASN A 62 9.08 -0.80 -4.15
CA ASN A 62 8.68 -1.86 -3.24
C ASN A 62 7.33 -2.51 -3.59
N TRP A 63 6.52 -1.91 -4.46
CA TRP A 63 5.32 -2.54 -4.98
C TRP A 63 5.61 -3.63 -6.01
N GLY A 64 6.77 -3.58 -6.67
CA GLY A 64 7.17 -4.58 -7.68
C GLY A 64 6.37 -4.45 -8.97
N TYR A 65 6.01 -3.23 -9.36
CA TYR A 65 5.39 -2.93 -10.65
C TYR A 65 6.30 -2.05 -11.49
N GLU A 66 6.18 -2.17 -12.81
CA GLU A 66 6.81 -1.31 -13.79
C GLU A 66 5.86 -1.01 -14.95
N ILE A 67 6.17 0.05 -15.71
CA ILE A 67 5.40 0.43 -16.90
C ILE A 67 6.20 0.05 -18.14
N VAL A 68 5.61 -0.83 -18.97
CA VAL A 68 6.18 -1.31 -20.23
C VAL A 68 5.16 -1.06 -21.34
N ASP A 69 5.54 -0.28 -22.34
CA ASP A 69 4.68 0.09 -23.48
C ASP A 69 3.29 0.63 -23.07
N GLY A 70 3.25 1.37 -21.96
CA GLY A 70 2.01 1.92 -21.41
C GLY A 70 1.12 0.90 -20.68
N ILE A 71 1.67 -0.25 -20.32
CA ILE A 71 0.99 -1.31 -19.57
C ILE A 71 1.69 -1.52 -18.23
N VAL A 72 0.91 -1.70 -17.17
CA VAL A 72 1.43 -2.06 -15.85
C VAL A 72 1.81 -3.54 -15.85
N MET A 73 3.07 -3.85 -15.55
CA MET A 73 3.57 -5.22 -15.40
C MET A 73 4.18 -5.44 -14.02
N GLU A 74 4.22 -6.69 -13.57
CA GLU A 74 5.05 -7.08 -12.43
C GLU A 74 6.53 -6.99 -12.80
N ARG A 75 7.31 -6.37 -11.93
CA ARG A 75 8.76 -6.26 -12.07
C ARG A 75 9.37 -7.64 -11.82
N ILE A 76 9.99 -8.20 -12.84
CA ILE A 76 10.78 -9.42 -12.71
C ILE A 76 12.18 -9.00 -12.30
N ASP A 77 12.47 -9.04 -10.99
CA ASP A 77 13.84 -8.90 -10.51
C ASP A 77 14.64 -10.13 -10.97
N CYS A 78 15.38 -9.99 -12.07
CA CYS A 78 16.18 -11.06 -12.68
C CYS A 78 17.39 -11.53 -11.83
N ASP A 79 17.50 -11.15 -10.56
CA ASP A 79 18.66 -11.43 -9.69
C ASP A 79 18.65 -12.83 -9.04
N ARG A 80 18.13 -13.84 -9.73
CA ARG A 80 18.16 -15.23 -9.23
C ARG A 80 18.43 -16.24 -10.34
N PHE A 81 19.66 -16.22 -10.86
CA PHE A 81 20.28 -17.36 -11.54
C PHE A 81 21.60 -17.73 -10.86
#